data_AF-A0A533V6D8-F1
#
_entry.id   AF-A0A533V6D8-F1
#
_cell.length_a   1.000
_cell.length_b   1.000
_cell.length_c   1.000
_cell.angle_alpha   90.00
_cell.angle_beta   90.00
_cell.angle_gamma   90.00
#
_symmetry.space_group_name_H-M   'P 1'
#
loop_
_entity.id
_entity.type
_entity.pdbx_description
1 polymer ?
#
loop_
_entity_poly.entity_id
_entity_poly.type
_entity_poly.pdbx_seq_one_letter_code
_entity_poly.pdbx_strand_id
1 'polypeptide(L)'
;MKIQQIIADKVKVVELDIDNYGSIIPLRELELRLPEDDSVIKVLSSCEYAAIFTESDTNESGKTIILANSVSLDELNEEKKRAIDRMNKK
;
A
#
# COMPACT_ATOMS: atom_id res chain seq x y z
N MET A 1 1.13 1.82 -0.42
CA MET A 1 2.23 0.82 -0.48
C MET A 1 2.63 0.60 -1.92
N LYS A 2 3.89 0.24 -2.20
CA LYS A 2 4.35 -0.14 -3.55
C LYS A 2 4.33 -1.65 -3.70
N ILE A 3 3.78 -2.16 -4.80
CA ILE A 3 3.75 -3.60 -5.09
C ILE A 3 5.09 -4.02 -5.69
N GLN A 4 5.75 -5.01 -5.08
CA GLN A 4 7.01 -5.56 -5.59
C GLN A 4 6.74 -6.82 -6.41
N GLN A 5 6.05 -7.78 -5.81
CA GLN A 5 5.85 -9.09 -6.39
C GLN A 5 4.65 -9.79 -5.78
N ILE A 6 3.87 -10.50 -6.61
CA ILE A 6 2.82 -11.42 -6.17
C ILE A 6 3.33 -12.85 -6.38
N ILE A 7 3.29 -13.68 -5.34
CA ILE A 7 3.76 -15.06 -5.31
C ILE A 7 2.64 -15.93 -4.75
N ALA A 8 1.90 -16.61 -5.64
CA ALA A 8 0.79 -17.50 -5.28
C ALA A 8 -0.22 -16.85 -4.29
N ASP A 9 -0.18 -17.24 -3.02
CA ASP A 9 -1.05 -16.79 -1.92
C ASP A 9 -0.51 -15.57 -1.16
N LYS A 10 0.60 -14.98 -1.61
CA LYS A 10 1.27 -13.88 -0.93
C LYS A 10 1.63 -12.74 -1.85
N VAL A 11 1.70 -11.55 -1.29
CA VAL A 11 2.22 -10.36 -1.97
C VAL A 11 3.30 -9.70 -1.14
N LYS A 12 4.41 -9.38 -1.81
CA LYS A 12 5.48 -8.55 -1.28
C LYS A 12 5.21 -7.11 -1.63
N VAL A 13 5.13 -6.28 -0.61
CA VAL A 13 4.88 -4.85 -0.75
C VAL A 13 5.90 -4.06 0.06
N VAL A 14 6.18 -2.85 -0.37
CA VAL A 14 6.98 -1.89 0.39
C VAL A 14 6.05 -0.89 1.03
N GLU A 15 6.14 -0.79 2.36
CA GLU A 15 5.52 0.30 3.09
C GLU A 15 6.21 1.60 2.69
N LEU A 16 5.41 2.55 2.21
CA LEU A 16 5.89 3.86 1.78
C LEU A 16 5.37 4.90 2.75
N ASP A 17 6.20 5.88 3.05
CA ASP A 17 5.84 7.05 3.85
C ASP A 17 6.24 8.33 3.11
N ILE A 18 5.68 9.45 3.56
CA ILE A 18 5.95 10.77 2.99
C ILE A 18 6.79 11.55 3.98
N ASP A 19 8.02 11.91 3.58
CA ASP A 19 8.90 12.71 4.42
C ASP A 19 8.45 14.18 4.53
N ASN A 20 9.13 14.94 5.39
CA ASN A 20 8.86 16.38 5.59
C ASN A 20 9.06 17.25 4.34
N TYR A 21 9.65 16.70 3.27
CA TYR A 21 9.86 17.36 1.98
C TYR A 21 8.86 16.89 0.92
N GLY A 22 7.90 16.04 1.27
CA GLY A 22 6.91 15.49 0.36
C GLY A 22 7.47 14.40 -0.57
N SER A 23 8.62 13.81 -0.24
CA SER A 23 9.20 12.70 -0.99
C SER A 23 8.68 11.37 -0.48
N ILE A 24 8.38 10.46 -1.40
CA ILE A 24 7.95 9.10 -1.08
C ILE A 24 9.19 8.30 -0.71
N ILE A 25 9.30 7.88 0.55
CA ILE A 25 10.40 7.07 1.05
C ILE A 25 9.93 5.65 1.38
N PRO A 26 10.69 4.61 0.99
CA PRO A 26 10.42 3.25 1.44
C PRO A 26 10.83 3.08 2.91
N LEU A 27 9.93 2.57 3.74
CA LEU A 27 10.20 2.29 5.15
C LEU A 27 10.71 0.86 5.36
N ARG A 28 9.93 -0.12 4.91
CA ARG A 28 10.24 -1.56 5.07
C ARG A 28 9.45 -2.42 4.09
N GLU A 29 9.97 -3.61 3.84
CA GLU A 29 9.28 -4.64 3.09
C GLU A 29 8.34 -5.42 4.00
N LEU A 30 7.13 -5.68 3.51
CA LEU A 30 6.09 -6.45 4.18
C LEU A 30 5.64 -7.57 3.24
N GLU A 31 5.54 -8.77 3.80
CA GLU A 31 4.90 -9.90 3.14
C GLU A 31 3.49 -10.03 3.70
N LEU A 32 2.49 -9.89 2.83
CA LEU A 32 1.09 -9.95 3.19
C LEU A 32 0.46 -11.18 2.54
N ARG A 33 -0.47 -11.84 3.25
CA ARG A 33 -1.25 -12.94 2.69
C ARG A 33 -2.40 -12.39 1.87
N LEU A 34 -2.58 -12.92 0.67
CA LEU A 34 -3.73 -12.63 -0.16
C LEU A 34 -4.93 -13.42 0.37
N PRO A 35 -6.14 -12.85 0.30
CA PRO A 35 -7.34 -13.62 0.55
C PRO A 35 -7.51 -14.69 -0.54
N GLU A 36 -8.32 -15.72 -0.27
CA GLU A 36 -8.64 -16.77 -1.26
C GLU A 36 -9.33 -16.20 -2.52
N ASP A 37 -9.88 -14.99 -2.44
CA ASP A 37 -10.57 -14.33 -3.55
C ASP A 37 -9.59 -13.55 -4.48
N ASP A 38 -9.70 -13.81 -5.79
CA ASP A 38 -8.87 -13.19 -6.83
C ASP A 38 -9.10 -11.68 -7.01
N SER A 39 -10.14 -11.09 -6.39
CA SER A 39 -10.47 -9.67 -6.56
C SER A 39 -9.32 -8.76 -6.11
N VAL A 40 -8.67 -9.10 -4.99
CA VAL A 40 -7.51 -8.36 -4.48
C VAL A 40 -6.30 -8.52 -5.41
N ILE A 41 -6.06 -9.75 -5.91
CA ILE A 41 -4.96 -10.05 -6.82
C ILE A 41 -5.07 -9.24 -8.11
N LYS A 42 -6.27 -9.11 -8.67
CA LYS A 42 -6.51 -8.32 -9.89
C LYS A 42 -6.19 -6.84 -9.70
N VAL A 43 -6.54 -6.27 -8.54
CA VAL A 43 -6.23 -4.87 -8.23
C VAL A 43 -4.73 -4.67 -8.06
N LEU A 44 -4.09 -5.54 -7.27
CA LEU A 44 -2.64 -5.45 -7.02
C LEU A 44 -1.80 -5.72 -8.29
N SER A 45 -2.30 -6.56 -9.20
CA SER A 45 -1.61 -6.88 -10.46
C SER A 45 -1.74 -5.77 -11.52
N SER A 46 -2.77 -4.92 -11.41
CA SER A 46 -3.04 -3.85 -12.38
C SER A 46 -2.43 -2.50 -11.98
N CYS A 47 -1.88 -2.39 -10.77
CA CYS A 47 -1.47 -1.13 -10.18
C CYS A 47 -0.08 -1.21 -9.53
N GLU A 48 0.74 -0.18 -9.72
CA GLU A 48 2.06 -0.09 -9.08
C GLU A 48 1.95 0.32 -7.60
N TYR A 49 0.93 1.10 -7.27
CA TYR A 49 0.65 1.58 -5.92
C TYR A 49 -0.77 1.20 -5.51
N ALA A 50 -0.89 0.71 -4.29
CA ALA A 50 -2.18 0.37 -3.72
C ALA A 50 -2.27 0.78 -2.24
N ALA A 51 -3.47 1.17 -1.83
CA ALA A 51 -3.86 1.26 -0.43
C ALA A 51 -4.30 -0.13 0.02
N ILE A 52 -3.53 -0.73 0.92
CA ILE A 52 -3.76 -2.09 1.40
C ILE A 52 -4.15 -2.02 2.86
N PHE A 53 -5.32 -2.60 3.17
CA PHE A 53 -5.81 -2.75 4.52
C PHE A 53 -5.64 -4.20 4.92
N THR A 54 -4.99 -4.39 6.06
CA THR A 54 -4.67 -5.69 6.61
C THR A 54 -5.37 -5.88 7.94
N GLU A 55 -5.95 -7.04 8.15
CA GLU A 55 -6.37 -7.46 9.48
C GLU A 55 -5.19 -8.10 10.21
N SER A 56 -5.00 -7.72 11.48
CA SER A 56 -4.00 -8.36 12.33
C SER A 56 -4.66 -9.58 12.95
N ASP A 57 -4.41 -10.76 12.39
CA ASP A 57 -4.78 -12.02 13.04
C ASP A 57 -4.00 -12.14 14.34
N THR A 58 -4.69 -12.20 15.46
CA THR A 58 -4.09 -12.30 16.80
C THR A 58 -3.37 -13.63 17.04
N ASN A 59 -3.46 -14.59 16.12
CA ASN A 59 -2.97 -15.95 16.34
C ASN A 59 -1.79 -16.41 15.49
N GLU A 60 -1.49 -15.85 14.32
CA GLU A 60 -0.36 -16.36 13.52
C GLU A 60 0.25 -15.29 12.62
N SER A 61 1.41 -14.74 13.04
CA SER A 61 2.56 -14.21 12.25
C SER A 61 2.35 -13.66 10.83
N GLY A 62 1.17 -13.16 10.47
CA GLY A 62 0.81 -12.84 9.10
C GLY A 62 -0.34 -11.86 9.06
N LYS A 63 -0.15 -10.76 8.32
CA LYS A 63 -1.18 -9.78 8.04
C LYS A 63 -1.93 -10.24 6.79
N THR A 64 -3.20 -10.60 6.94
CA THR A 64 -4.07 -10.98 5.81
C THR A 64 -4.67 -9.72 5.21
N ILE A 65 -4.61 -9.60 3.89
CA ILE A 65 -5.22 -8.47 3.17
C ILE A 65 -6.74 -8.67 3.18
N ILE A 66 -7.45 -7.70 3.77
CA ILE A 66 -8.91 -7.65 3.74
C ILE A 66 -9.42 -6.76 2.61
N LEU A 67 -8.63 -5.75 2.22
CA LEU A 67 -9.04 -4.80 1.19
C LEU A 67 -7.81 -4.23 0.49
N ALA A 68 -7.86 -4.13 -0.83
CA ALA A 68 -6.86 -3.44 -1.63
C ALA A 68 -7.56 -2.52 -2.63
N ASN A 69 -7.18 -1.25 -2.59
CA ASN A 69 -7.61 -0.27 -3.59
C ASN A 69 -6.41 0.17 -4.41
N SER A 70 -6.58 0.18 -5.73
CA SER A 70 -5.66 0.82 -6.66
C SER A 70 -5.55 2.29 -6.31
N VAL A 71 -4.32 2.80 -6.19
CA VAL A 71 -4.09 4.23 -6.06
C VAL A 71 -3.33 4.68 -7.29
N SER A 72 -3.97 5.55 -8.06
CA SER A 72 -3.34 6.11 -9.25
C SER A 72 -2.26 7.12 -8.88
N LEU A 73 -1.28 7.33 -9.77
CA LEU A 73 -0.21 8.30 -9.53
C LEU A 73 -0.76 9.73 -9.39
N ASP A 74 -1.85 10.05 -10.10
CA ASP A 74 -2.56 11.32 -10.00
C ASP A 74 -3.19 11.52 -8.62
N GLU A 75 -3.87 10.51 -8.06
CA GLU A 75 -4.40 10.56 -6.69
C GLU A 75 -3.29 10.68 -5.64
N LEU A 76 -2.17 9.97 -5.82
CA LEU A 76 -0.98 10.10 -4.98
C LEU A 76 -0.39 11.51 -5.05
N ASN A 77 -0.33 12.10 -6.25
CA ASN A 77 0.17 13.46 -6.46
C ASN A 77 -0.77 14.51 -5.86
N GLU A 78 -2.08 14.32 -5.97
CA GLU A 78 -3.07 15.20 -5.32
C GLU A 78 -2.97 15.14 -3.80
N GLU A 79 -2.86 13.94 -3.21
CA GLU A 79 -2.70 13.79 -1.76
C GLU A 79 -1.37 14.36 -1.28
N LYS A 80 -0.26 14.13 -2.01
CA LYS A 80 1.04 14.77 -1.76
C LYS A 80 0.91 16.29 -1.75
N LYS A 81 0.22 16.86 -2.73
CA LYS A 81 0.03 18.31 -2.84
C LYS A 81 -0.82 18.86 -1.69
N ARG A 82 -1.85 18.12 -1.26
CA ARG A 82 -2.69 18.47 -0.09
C ARG A 82 -1.94 18.35 1.23
N ALA A 83 -1.12 17.31 1.40
CA ALA A 83 -0.32 17.12 2.62
C ALA A 83 0.69 18.26 2.81
N ILE A 84 1.38 18.64 1.72
CA ILE A 84 2.28 19.81 1.72
C ILE A 84 1.51 21.11 2.01
N ASP A 85 0.36 21.33 1.37
CA ASP A 85 -0.47 22.53 1.62
C ASP A 85 -0.93 22.63 3.09
N ARG A 86 -1.31 21.51 3.71
CA ARG A 86 -1.66 21.47 5.14
C ARG A 86 -0.47 21.73 6.06
N MET A 87 0.73 21.26 5.71
CA MET A 87 1.95 21.55 6.48
C MET A 87 2.40 23.01 6.36
N ASN A 88 2.23 23.62 5.18
CA ASN A 88 2.63 25.00 4.92
C ASN A 88 1.66 26.05 5.48
N LYS A 89 0.50 25.65 6.00
CA LYS A 89 -0.52 26.55 6.56
C LYS A 89 -0.33 26.85 8.05
N LYS A 90 0.89 26.73 8.56
CA LYS A 90 1.23 26.93 9.97
C LYS A 90 2.14 28.13 10.17
#